data_AF-A0A1V3TXA8-F1
#
_entry.id   AF-A0A1V3TXA8-F1
#
_cell.length_a   1.000
_cell.length_b   1.000
_cell.length_c   1.000
_cell.angle_alpha   90.00
_cell.angle_beta   90.00
_cell.angle_gamma   90.00
#
_symmetry.space_group_name_H-M   'P 1'
#
loop_
_entity.id
_entity.type
_entity.pdbx_description
1 polymer ?
#
loop_
_entity_poly.entity_id
_entity_poly.type
_entity_poly.pdbx_seq_one_letter_code
_entity_poly.pdbx_strand_id
1 'polypeptide(L)'
;MDREILKEKLLFYIAQGNGLSGEVRDLLMEFRDLGGHQADAEAIVKEIKQESTEELQQHADDVLDIISGWCTSEMRVWGDE
;
A
#
# COMPACT_ATOMS: atom_id res chain seq x y z
N MET A 1 13.23 -4.03 -4.03
CA MET A 1 12.09 -3.77 -4.92
C MET A 1 12.04 -2.28 -5.12
N ASP A 2 12.05 -1.84 -6.36
CA ASP A 2 12.11 -0.41 -6.68
C ASP A 2 10.71 0.23 -6.69
N ARG A 3 10.67 1.55 -6.58
CA ARG A 3 9.44 2.37 -6.52
C ARG A 3 8.45 2.05 -7.64
N GLU A 4 8.92 1.92 -8.87
CA GLU A 4 8.07 1.67 -10.04
C GLU A 4 7.39 0.30 -9.95
N ILE A 5 8.15 -0.73 -9.53
CA ILE A 5 7.62 -2.10 -9.35
C ILE A 5 6.56 -2.11 -8.23
N LEU A 6 6.81 -1.40 -7.13
CA LEU A 6 5.83 -1.28 -6.05
C LEU A 6 4.56 -0.57 -6.54
N LYS A 7 4.70 0.54 -7.29
CA LYS A 7 3.56 1.29 -7.85
C LYS A 7 2.71 0.41 -8.77
N GLU A 8 3.33 -0.31 -9.70
CA GLU A 8 2.63 -1.21 -10.63
C GLU A 8 1.86 -2.32 -9.91
N LYS A 9 2.49 -2.98 -8.94
CA LYS A 9 1.85 -4.04 -8.17
C LYS A 9 0.70 -3.52 -7.30
N LEU A 10 0.87 -2.36 -6.65
CA LEU A 10 -0.21 -1.74 -5.85
C LEU A 10 -1.37 -1.32 -6.73
N LEU A 11 -1.11 -0.73 -7.91
CA LEU A 11 -2.14 -0.38 -8.87
C LEU A 11 -2.94 -1.61 -9.31
N PHE A 12 -2.29 -2.75 -9.54
CA PHE A 12 -2.96 -4.01 -9.85
C PHE A 12 -3.93 -4.45 -8.75
N TYR A 13 -3.53 -4.41 -7.47
CA TYR A 13 -4.41 -4.80 -6.37
C TYR A 13 -5.55 -3.80 -6.13
N ILE A 14 -5.26 -2.50 -6.22
CA ILE A 14 -6.25 -1.43 -6.10
C ILE A 14 -7.31 -1.56 -7.21
N ALA A 15 -6.89 -1.84 -8.44
CA ALA A 15 -7.80 -2.03 -9.58
C ALA A 15 -8.73 -3.24 -9.44
N GLN A 16 -8.38 -4.22 -8.61
CA GLN A 16 -9.21 -5.39 -8.32
C GLN A 16 -10.09 -5.22 -7.08
N GLY A 17 -10.01 -4.08 -6.38
CA GLY A 17 -10.69 -3.88 -5.11
C GLY A 17 -10.08 -4.63 -3.94
N ASN A 18 -8.82 -5.07 -4.07
CA ASN A 18 -8.09 -5.88 -3.09
C ASN A 18 -7.10 -5.05 -2.25
N GLY A 19 -7.42 -3.78 -1.99
CA GLY A 19 -6.55 -2.84 -1.27
C GLY A 19 -6.23 -3.27 0.17
N LEU A 20 -7.23 -3.81 0.88
CA LEU A 20 -7.07 -4.34 2.24
C LEU A 20 -6.92 -5.88 2.22
N SER A 21 -5.83 -6.39 1.65
CA SER A 21 -5.59 -7.84 1.50
C SER A 21 -4.26 -8.31 2.09
N GLY A 22 -4.16 -9.61 2.35
CA GLY A 22 -2.92 -10.23 2.82
C GLY A 22 -1.80 -10.10 1.78
N GLU A 23 -2.14 -10.13 0.50
CA GLU A 23 -1.23 -9.95 -0.61
C GLU A 23 -0.63 -8.53 -0.67
N VAL A 24 -1.45 -7.50 -0.41
CA VAL A 24 -0.96 -6.11 -0.31
C VAL A 24 -0.05 -5.95 0.91
N ARG A 25 -0.43 -6.54 2.04
CA ARG A 25 0.42 -6.55 3.24
C ARG A 25 1.76 -7.22 2.96
N ASP A 26 1.77 -8.42 2.39
CA ASP A 26 2.98 -9.18 2.12
C ASP A 26 3.88 -8.44 1.12
N LEU A 27 3.29 -7.78 0.11
CA LEU A 27 4.00 -6.90 -0.80
C LEU A 27 4.66 -5.71 -0.08
N LEU A 28 3.95 -5.05 0.83
CA LEU A 28 4.47 -3.93 1.60
C LEU A 28 5.56 -4.38 2.60
N MET A 29 5.44 -5.59 3.15
CA MET A 29 6.50 -6.21 3.96
C MET A 29 7.74 -6.49 3.12
N GLU A 30 7.60 -7.05 1.92
CA GLU A 30 8.74 -7.24 0.99
C GLU A 30 9.43 -5.91 0.69
N PHE A 31 8.67 -4.83 0.46
CA PHE A 31 9.23 -3.50 0.24
C PHE A 31 10.04 -3.02 1.44
N ARG A 32 9.48 -3.13 2.64
CA ARG A 32 10.13 -2.76 3.90
C ARG A 32 11.41 -3.54 4.12
N ASP A 33 11.37 -4.86 3.96
CA ASP A 33 12.49 -5.76 4.22
C ASP A 33 13.66 -5.53 3.24
N LEU A 34 13.38 -4.95 2.07
CA LEU A 34 14.38 -4.52 1.08
C LEU A 34 14.88 -3.07 1.32
N GLY A 35 14.53 -2.46 2.46
CA GLY A 35 14.99 -1.13 2.87
C GLY A 35 14.03 0.01 2.49
N GLY A 36 12.81 -0.29 2.06
CA GLY A 36 11.79 0.72 1.76
C GLY A 36 11.22 1.36 3.03
N HIS A 37 10.96 2.66 2.98
CA HIS A 37 10.39 3.40 4.11
C HIS A 37 8.88 3.57 3.98
N GLN A 38 8.20 3.69 5.13
CA GLN A 38 6.76 3.96 5.18
C GLN A 38 6.38 5.21 4.35
N ALA A 39 7.15 6.30 4.49
CA ALA A 39 6.89 7.55 3.78
C ALA A 39 6.94 7.39 2.25
N ASP A 40 7.83 6.52 1.74
CA ASP A 40 7.94 6.23 0.31
C ASP A 40 6.69 5.46 -0.18
N ALA A 41 6.27 4.44 0.58
CA ALA A 41 5.06 3.68 0.28
C ALA A 41 3.80 4.57 0.32
N GLU A 42 3.69 5.45 1.32
CA GLU A 42 2.60 6.42 1.41
C GLU A 42 2.57 7.37 0.22
N ALA A 43 3.74 7.88 -0.22
CA ALA A 43 3.82 8.80 -1.35
C ALA A 43 3.34 8.13 -2.65
N ILE A 44 3.72 6.86 -2.86
CA ILE A 44 3.30 6.07 -4.02
C ILE A 44 1.78 5.88 -4.04
N VAL A 45 1.18 5.51 -2.91
CA VAL A 45 -0.27 5.27 -2.86
C VAL A 45 -1.05 6.58 -2.99
N LYS A 46 -0.56 7.68 -2.41
CA LYS A 46 -1.15 9.02 -2.60
C LYS A 46 -1.09 9.47 -4.07
N GLU A 47 -0.01 9.16 -4.78
CA GLU A 47 0.11 9.41 -6.22
C GLU A 47 -0.92 8.58 -7.00
N ILE A 48 -1.01 7.26 -6.74
CA ILE A 48 -2.02 6.40 -7.36
C ILE A 48 -3.44 6.96 -7.12
N LYS A 49 -3.74 7.36 -5.88
CA LYS A 49 -5.04 7.93 -5.51
C LYS A 49 -5.37 9.18 -6.33
N GLN A 50 -4.40 10.11 -6.48
CA GLN A 50 -4.60 11.35 -7.24
C GLN A 50 -4.83 11.10 -8.73
N GLU A 51 -4.25 10.05 -9.28
CA GLU A 51 -4.38 9.65 -10.69
C GLU A 51 -5.61 8.78 -10.96
N SER A 52 -6.37 8.41 -9.92
CA SER A 52 -7.45 7.41 -9.97
C SER A 52 -8.87 7.98 -9.92
N THR A 53 -9.84 7.20 -10.40
CA THR A 53 -11.29 7.48 -10.27
C THR A 53 -11.75 7.37 -8.81
N GLU A 54 -12.89 7.96 -8.45
CA GLU A 54 -13.43 7.92 -7.08
C GLU A 54 -13.56 6.50 -6.51
N GLU A 55 -13.97 5.52 -7.32
CA GLU A 55 -14.06 4.11 -6.92
C GLU A 55 -12.69 3.53 -6.54
N LEU A 56 -11.67 3.79 -7.36
CA LEU A 56 -10.30 3.33 -7.11
C LEU A 56 -9.62 4.10 -5.97
N GLN A 57 -10.04 5.34 -5.70
CA GLN A 57 -9.55 6.11 -4.56
C GLN A 57 -9.90 5.46 -3.22
N GLN A 58 -11.07 4.83 -3.12
CA GLN A 58 -11.46 4.10 -1.90
C GLN A 58 -10.54 2.91 -1.66
N HIS A 59 -10.19 2.17 -2.72
CA HIS A 59 -9.26 1.04 -2.62
C HIS A 59 -7.82 1.48 -2.38
N ALA A 60 -7.43 2.69 -2.81
CA ALA A 60 -6.15 3.27 -2.44
C ALA A 60 -6.10 3.67 -0.95
N ASP A 61 -7.23 4.15 -0.38
CA ASP A 61 -7.35 4.42 1.05
C ASP A 61 -7.20 3.15 1.89
N ASP A 62 -7.78 2.04 1.43
CA ASP A 62 -7.61 0.73 2.07
C ASP A 62 -6.13 0.31 2.19
N VAL A 63 -5.33 0.60 1.16
CA VAL A 63 -3.87 0.35 1.20
C VAL A 63 -3.18 1.33 2.16
N LEU A 64 -3.60 2.60 2.19
CA LEU A 64 -3.06 3.58 3.13
C LEU A 64 -3.31 3.18 4.58
N ASP A 65 -4.44 2.52 4.89
CA ASP A 65 -4.72 2.02 6.24
C ASP A 65 -3.71 0.95 6.69
N ILE A 66 -3.26 0.09 5.76
CA ILE A 66 -2.17 -0.88 6.02
C ILE A 66 -0.86 -0.15 6.32
N ILE A 67 -0.50 0.81 5.48
CA ILE A 67 0.78 1.54 5.55
C ILE A 67 0.85 2.39 6.83
N SER A 68 -0.23 3.12 7.13
CA SER A 68 -0.33 4.04 8.26
C SER A 68 -0.69 3.37 9.59
N GLY A 69 -0.97 2.06 9.56
CA GLY A 69 -1.26 1.27 10.75
C GLY A 69 -2.70 1.41 11.29
N TRP A 70 -3.61 2.03 10.53
CA TRP A 70 -5.06 2.07 10.75
C TRP A 70 -5.77 0.76 10.36
N CYS A 71 -5.07 -0.36 10.47
CA CYS A 71 -5.56 -1.70 10.21
C CYS A 71 -5.46 -2.57 11.47
N THR A 72 -5.90 -3.83 11.38
CA THR A 72 -5.70 -4.80 12.47
C THR A 72 -4.21 -5.03 12.72
N SER A 73 -3.85 -5.41 13.95
CA SER A 73 -2.46 -5.70 14.31
C SER A 73 -1.80 -6.75 13.40
N GLU A 74 -2.59 -7.69 12.88
CA GLU A 74 -2.12 -8.70 11.94
C GLU A 74 -1.72 -8.09 10.59
N MET A 75 -2.46 -7.08 10.10
CA MET A 75 -2.23 -6.44 8.81
C MET A 75 -1.15 -5.36 8.83
N ARG A 76 -0.72 -4.92 10.02
CA ARG A 76 0.25 -3.85 10.17
C ARG A 76 1.61 -4.21 9.57
N VAL A 77 2.18 -3.30 8.78
CA VAL A 77 3.50 -3.46 8.13
C VAL A 77 4.56 -2.64 8.84
N TRP A 78 4.30 -1.37 9.11
CA TRP A 78 5.15 -0.52 9.94
C TRP A 78 4.50 -0.40 11.32
N GLY A 79 5.29 -0.64 12.36
CA GLY A 79 4.87 -0.49 13.74
C GLY A 79 5.90 0.35 14.48
N ASP A 80 5.42 1.19 15.39
CA ASP A 80 6.25 1.82 16.40
C ASP A 80 6.94 0.72 17.21
N GLU A 81 8.28 0.75 17.26
CA GLU A 81 9.04 0.05 18.29
C GLU A 81 8.64 0.51 19.70
#